data_AF-A0A940TSM1-F1
#
_entry.id   AF-A0A940TSM1-F1
#
_cell.length_a   1.000
_cell.length_b   1.000
_cell.length_c   1.000
_cell.angle_alpha   90.00
_cell.angle_beta   90.00
_cell.angle_gamma   90.00
#
_symmetry.space_group_name_H-M   'P 1'
#
loop_
_entity.id
_entity.type
_entity.pdbx_description
1 polymer ?
#
loop_
_entity_poly.entity_id
_entity_poly.type
_entity_poly.pdbx_seq_one_letter_code
_entity_poly.pdbx_strand_id
1 'polypeptide(L)'
;MPRFYVPQPRIEEGMLSVEGNEVKHLRKVLRLKAGDEIIVFDGFGKEYEGTIVEERPSSVLIKIQNIFSTATESPIDITVAQSLLKGEKMDYLIQKATELGVKRIAPFFSSRSV
;
A
#
# COMPACT_ATOMS: atom_id res chain seq x y z
N MET A 1 -9.26 9.76 4.40
CA MET A 1 -9.79 8.42 4.10
C MET A 1 -8.67 7.39 4.24
N PRO A 2 -8.88 6.26 4.94
CA PRO A 2 -7.86 5.21 5.07
C PRO A 2 -7.46 4.62 3.70
N ARG A 3 -6.18 4.29 3.55
CA ARG A 3 -5.58 3.79 2.30
C ARG A 3 -5.02 2.38 2.50
N PHE A 4 -5.31 1.47 1.59
CA PHE A 4 -4.89 0.07 1.67
C PHE A 4 -4.19 -0.37 0.39
N TYR A 5 -3.04 -1.03 0.54
CA TYR A 5 -2.26 -1.54 -0.59
C TYR A 5 -2.75 -2.94 -1.00
N VAL A 6 -3.21 -3.09 -2.23
CA VAL A 6 -3.64 -4.37 -2.82
C VAL A 6 -3.06 -4.48 -4.23
N PRO A 7 -1.91 -5.16 -4.42
CA PRO A 7 -1.16 -5.12 -5.69
C PRO A 7 -1.89 -5.75 -6.89
N GLN A 8 -2.89 -6.58 -6.63
CA GLN A 8 -3.68 -7.26 -7.66
C GLN A 8 -5.15 -7.26 -7.23
N PRO A 9 -5.81 -6.10 -7.30
CA PRO A 9 -7.19 -6.02 -6.87
C PRO A 9 -8.07 -6.84 -7.81
N ARG A 10 -8.84 -7.77 -7.25
CA ARG A 10 -9.86 -8.50 -8.00
C ARG A 10 -11.11 -7.63 -8.08
N ILE A 11 -11.50 -7.28 -9.30
CA ILE A 11 -12.64 -6.40 -9.57
C ILE A 11 -13.64 -7.14 -10.44
N GLU A 12 -14.85 -7.29 -9.93
CA GLU A 12 -15.98 -7.93 -10.62
C GLU A 12 -17.21 -7.03 -10.46
N GLU A 13 -17.86 -6.67 -11.57
CA GLU A 13 -19.08 -5.84 -11.58
C GLU A 13 -18.99 -4.53 -10.77
N GLY A 14 -17.80 -3.91 -10.72
CA GLY A 14 -17.56 -2.68 -9.95
C GLY A 14 -17.36 -2.90 -8.44
N MET A 15 -17.22 -4.14 -8.00
CA MET A 15 -16.87 -4.52 -6.63
C MET A 15 -15.40 -4.92 -6.54
N LEU A 16 -14.71 -4.49 -5.50
CA LEU A 16 -13.31 -4.85 -5.20
C LEU A 16 -13.26 -5.68 -3.92
N SER A 17 -12.62 -6.85 -3.97
CA SER A 17 -12.38 -7.69 -2.79
C SER A 17 -10.99 -7.40 -2.19
N VAL A 18 -10.95 -7.03 -0.91
CA VAL A 18 -9.73 -6.95 -0.11
C VAL A 18 -9.60 -8.22 0.69
N GLU A 19 -8.46 -8.91 0.57
CA GLU A 19 -8.16 -10.20 1.20
C GLU A 19 -6.82 -10.15 1.96
N GLY A 20 -6.54 -11.18 2.74
CA GLY A 20 -5.25 -11.33 3.41
C GLY A 20 -5.05 -10.38 4.60
N ASN A 21 -3.83 -9.87 4.76
CA ASN A 21 -3.43 -9.10 5.95
C ASN A 21 -4.20 -7.78 6.11
N GLU A 22 -4.59 -7.15 5.00
CA GLU A 22 -5.32 -5.88 5.04
C GLU A 22 -6.72 -6.01 5.64
N VAL A 23 -7.36 -7.19 5.55
CA VAL A 23 -8.65 -7.45 6.20
C VAL A 23 -8.54 -7.31 7.73
N LYS A 24 -7.44 -7.80 8.31
CA LYS A 24 -7.20 -7.68 9.75
C LYS A 24 -6.98 -6.22 10.14
N HIS A 25 -6.23 -5.47 9.33
CA HIS A 25 -5.97 -4.05 9.55
C HIS A 25 -7.28 -3.24 9.50
N LEU A 26 -8.08 -3.45 8.46
CA LEU A 26 -9.38 -2.80 8.26
C LEU A 26 -10.35 -3.09 9.42
N ARG A 27 -10.52 -4.37 9.77
CA ARG A 27 -11.57 -4.80 10.72
C ARG A 27 -11.16 -4.75 12.19
N LYS A 28 -9.94 -5.14 12.54
CA LYS A 28 -9.52 -5.26 13.95
C LYS A 28 -8.83 -4.02 14.48
N VAL A 29 -8.04 -3.35 13.63
CA VAL A 29 -7.26 -2.18 14.03
C VAL A 29 -8.07 -0.92 13.82
N LEU A 30 -8.51 -0.68 12.57
CA LEU A 30 -9.28 0.52 12.22
C LEU A 30 -10.78 0.37 12.52
N ARG A 31 -11.27 -0.87 12.66
CA ARG A 31 -12.67 -1.19 13.02
C ARG A 31 -13.69 -0.59 12.05
N LEU A 32 -13.31 -0.51 10.78
CA LEU A 32 -14.19 -0.02 9.71
C LEU A 32 -15.32 -1.02 9.44
N LYS A 33 -16.48 -0.50 9.06
CA LYS A 33 -17.73 -1.23 8.85
C LYS A 33 -18.32 -0.95 7.48
N ALA A 34 -19.37 -1.68 7.13
CA ALA A 34 -20.20 -1.35 5.99
C ALA A 34 -20.72 0.10 6.09
N GLY A 35 -20.58 0.85 5.00
CA GLY A 35 -20.87 2.28 4.93
C GLY A 35 -19.63 3.19 5.06
N ASP A 36 -18.50 2.68 5.56
CA ASP A 36 -17.27 3.47 5.63
C ASP A 36 -16.58 3.54 4.27
N GLU A 37 -15.99 4.68 3.96
CA GLU A 37 -15.27 4.93 2.71
C GLU A 37 -13.77 4.67 2.87
N ILE A 38 -13.17 4.03 1.86
CA ILE A 38 -11.75 3.69 1.82
C ILE A 38 -11.16 3.87 0.43
N ILE A 39 -9.84 4.01 0.37
CA ILE A 39 -9.08 3.97 -0.88
C ILE A 39 -8.27 2.68 -0.92
N VAL A 40 -8.37 1.95 -2.02
CA VAL A 40 -7.47 0.84 -2.34
C VAL A 40 -6.54 1.28 -3.45
N PHE A 41 -5.26 0.97 -3.37
CA PHE A 41 -4.29 1.29 -4.44
C PHE A 41 -3.43 0.08 -4.79
N ASP A 42 -3.07 -0.04 -6.07
CA ASP A 42 -2.37 -1.21 -6.62
C ASP A 42 -0.84 -1.08 -6.63
N GLY A 43 -0.30 0.11 -6.33
CA GLY A 43 1.13 0.40 -6.42
C GLY A 43 1.65 0.55 -7.86
N PHE A 44 0.77 0.46 -8.86
CA PHE A 44 1.06 0.67 -10.28
C PHE A 44 0.42 1.96 -10.81
N GLY A 45 -0.01 2.84 -9.90
CA GLY A 45 -0.55 4.16 -10.23
C GLY A 45 -2.07 4.22 -10.35
N LYS A 46 -2.79 3.19 -9.91
CA LYS A 46 -4.26 3.25 -9.80
C LYS A 46 -4.72 3.28 -8.36
N GLU A 47 -5.76 4.07 -8.14
CA GLU A 47 -6.49 4.14 -6.87
C GLU A 47 -7.98 3.93 -7.11
N TYR A 48 -8.60 3.21 -6.20
CA TYR A 48 -10.00 2.81 -6.21
C TYR A 48 -10.64 3.38 -4.95
N GLU A 49 -11.44 4.42 -5.12
CA GLU A 49 -12.25 4.98 -4.05
C GLU A 49 -13.58 4.25 -4.01
N GLY A 50 -13.98 3.83 -2.83
CA GLY A 50 -15.24 3.13 -2.68
C GLY A 50 -15.70 2.97 -1.24
N THR A 51 -16.92 2.47 -1.10
CA THR A 51 -17.57 2.24 0.19
C THR A 51 -17.60 0.76 0.51
N ILE A 52 -17.28 0.39 1.74
CA ILE A 52 -17.41 -0.99 2.20
C ILE A 52 -18.89 -1.38 2.16
N VAL A 53 -19.21 -2.45 1.44
CA VAL A 53 -20.57 -2.99 1.35
C VAL A 53 -20.75 -4.24 2.21
N GLU A 54 -19.68 -4.99 2.40
CA GLU A 54 -19.71 -6.23 3.18
C GLU A 54 -18.35 -6.49 3.86
N GLU A 55 -18.39 -6.95 5.11
CA GLU A 55 -17.20 -7.39 5.83
C GLU A 55 -17.35 -8.84 6.31
N ARG A 56 -16.38 -9.69 5.96
CA ARG A 56 -16.29 -11.09 6.36
C ARG A 56 -15.02 -11.33 7.18
N PRO A 57 -14.90 -12.47 7.89
CA PRO A 57 -13.67 -12.86 8.58
C PRO A 57 -12.40 -12.81 7.72
N SER A 58 -12.52 -13.15 6.44
CA SER A 58 -11.39 -13.32 5.51
C SER A 58 -11.39 -12.36 4.33
N SER A 59 -12.42 -11.56 4.14
CA SER A 59 -12.53 -10.63 3.02
C SER A 59 -13.36 -9.41 3.38
N VAL A 60 -13.13 -8.31 2.66
CA VAL A 60 -13.95 -7.09 2.74
C VAL A 60 -14.28 -6.69 1.31
N LEU A 61 -15.57 -6.51 1.03
CA LEU A 61 -16.06 -6.12 -0.28
C LEU A 61 -16.36 -4.64 -0.30
N ILE A 62 -15.88 -3.96 -1.33
CA ILE A 62 -16.00 -2.52 -1.51
C ILE A 62 -16.66 -2.26 -2.85
N LYS A 63 -17.68 -1.40 -2.85
CA LYS A 63 -18.26 -0.88 -4.10
C LYS A 63 -17.43 0.30 -4.57
N ILE A 64 -16.81 0.17 -5.73
CA ILE A 64 -16.01 1.23 -6.35
C ILE A 64 -16.97 2.35 -6.79
N GLN A 65 -16.66 3.56 -6.38
CA GLN A 65 -17.35 4.78 -6.80
C GLN A 65 -16.53 5.52 -7.85
N ASN A 66 -15.22 5.65 -7.62
CA ASN A 66 -14.30 6.33 -8.53
C ASN A 66 -13.01 5.54 -8.72
N ILE A 67 -12.41 5.68 -9.89
CA ILE A 67 -11.08 5.15 -10.22
C ILE A 67 -10.20 6.31 -10.64
N PHE A 68 -9.08 6.48 -9.95
CA PHE A 68 -8.11 7.52 -10.24
C PHE A 68 -6.84 6.90 -10.81
N SER A 69 -6.21 7.63 -11.75
CA SER A 69 -4.82 7.40 -12.13
C SER A 69 -3.99 8.46 -11.41
N THR A 70 -3.07 8.04 -10.54
CA THR A 70 -2.27 8.99 -9.75
C THR A 70 -0.92 9.26 -10.38
N ALA A 71 -0.58 10.55 -10.44
CA ALA A 71 0.73 11.06 -10.83
C ALA A 71 1.51 11.58 -9.61
N THR A 72 1.42 10.88 -8.48
CA THR A 72 2.11 11.26 -7.24
C THR A 72 3.60 10.94 -7.26
N GLU A 73 4.05 10.17 -8.24
CA GLU A 73 5.44 9.77 -8.39
C GLU A 73 6.32 10.93 -8.87
N SER A 74 7.55 10.97 -8.35
CA SER A 74 8.59 11.89 -8.84
C SER A 74 8.86 11.62 -10.33
N PRO A 75 9.09 12.66 -11.16
CA PRO A 75 9.53 12.48 -12.55
C PRO A 75 10.98 12.02 -12.65
N ILE A 76 11.73 11.96 -11.54
CA ILE A 76 13.13 11.56 -11.48
C ILE A 76 13.24 10.14 -10.90
N ASP A 77 13.83 9.24 -11.68
CA ASP A 77 14.11 7.86 -11.25
C ASP A 77 15.36 7.80 -10.36
N ILE A 78 15.15 7.81 -9.04
CA ILE A 78 16.22 7.69 -8.05
C ILE A 78 16.36 6.22 -7.61
N THR A 79 17.57 5.67 -7.71
CA THR A 79 17.95 4.39 -7.09
C THR A 79 18.94 4.63 -5.97
N VAL A 80 18.59 4.19 -4.75
CA VAL A 80 19.47 4.26 -3.58
C VAL A 80 20.16 2.92 -3.38
N ALA A 81 21.46 2.87 -3.67
CA ALA A 81 22.30 1.74 -3.26
C ALA A 81 22.77 1.97 -1.81
N GLN A 82 22.30 1.12 -0.89
CA GLN A 82 22.58 1.28 0.54
C GLN A 82 23.23 0.02 1.10
N SER A 83 24.37 0.18 1.77
CA SER A 83 24.97 -0.93 2.50
C SER A 83 24.11 -1.30 3.70
N LEU A 84 23.98 -2.60 4.03
CA LEU A 84 23.14 -3.03 5.16
C LEU A 84 23.50 -2.29 6.46
N LEU A 85 22.47 -1.74 7.10
CA LEU A 85 22.55 -1.03 8.38
C LEU A 85 22.01 -1.92 9.50
N LYS A 86 22.55 -1.75 10.72
CA LYS A 86 22.08 -2.48 11.90
C LYS A 86 20.79 -1.90 12.48
N GLY A 87 19.93 -2.81 12.93
CA GLY A 87 18.72 -2.50 13.68
C GLY A 87 17.78 -1.57 12.94
N GLU A 88 17.12 -0.69 13.69
CA GLU A 88 16.06 0.21 13.19
C GLU A 88 16.54 1.27 12.19
N LYS A 89 17.86 1.43 12.01
CA LYS A 89 18.41 2.38 11.02
C LYS A 89 18.03 1.99 9.59
N MET A 90 17.94 0.69 9.32
CA MET A 90 17.53 0.21 8.00
C MET A 90 16.05 0.52 7.75
N ASP A 91 15.21 0.28 8.76
CA ASP A 91 13.78 0.56 8.68
C ASP A 91 13.52 2.06 8.48
N TYR A 92 14.23 2.92 9.23
CA TYR A 92 14.17 4.37 9.05
C TYR A 92 14.56 4.79 7.63
N LEU A 93 15.62 4.21 7.06
CA LEU A 93 16.05 4.52 5.70
C LEU A 93 15.00 4.09 4.67
N ILE A 94 14.44 2.88 4.79
CA ILE A 94 13.41 2.38 3.88
C ILE A 94 12.19 3.30 3.93
N GLN A 95 11.74 3.67 5.13
CA GLN A 95 10.64 4.59 5.33
C GLN A 95 10.91 5.94 4.62
N LYS A 96 12.04 6.59 4.93
CA LYS A 96 12.34 7.92 4.41
C LYS A 96 12.65 7.93 2.92
N ALA A 97 13.31 6.90 2.40
CA ALA A 97 13.51 6.77 0.97
C ALA A 97 12.16 6.66 0.23
N THR A 98 11.23 5.84 0.74
CA THR A 98 9.89 5.70 0.15
C THR A 98 9.10 7.00 0.21
N GLU A 99 9.09 7.69 1.36
CA GLU A 99 8.41 8.99 1.54
C GLU A 99 8.97 10.09 0.61
N LEU A 100 10.27 10.04 0.29
CA LEU A 100 10.94 10.97 -0.62
C LEU A 100 10.78 10.61 -2.11
N GLY A 101 10.04 9.55 -2.43
CA GLY A 101 9.81 9.13 -3.81
C GLY A 101 10.98 8.41 -4.46
N VAL A 102 11.83 7.74 -3.67
CA VAL A 102 12.88 6.86 -4.22
C VAL A 102 12.23 5.68 -4.95
N LYS A 103 12.63 5.46 -6.21
CA LYS A 103 12.04 4.42 -7.05
C LYS A 103 12.50 3.02 -6.69
N ARG A 104 13.77 2.89 -6.30
CA ARG A 104 14.39 1.60 -5.99
C ARG A 104 15.40 1.73 -4.87
N ILE A 105 15.35 0.80 -3.93
CA ILE A 105 16.39 0.61 -2.92
C ILE A 105 17.12 -0.68 -3.26
N ALA A 106 18.45 -0.62 -3.38
CA ALA A 106 19.31 -1.76 -3.68
C ALA A 106 20.25 -2.02 -2.48
N PRO A 107 19.84 -2.86 -1.52
CA PRO A 107 20.68 -3.24 -0.40
C PRO A 107 21.91 -4.03 -0.87
N PHE A 108 23.09 -3.74 -0.29
CA PHE A 108 24.30 -4.50 -0.58
C PHE A 108 25.17 -4.75 0.66
N PHE A 109 26.05 -5.75 0.58
CA PHE A 109 27.08 -6.00 1.59
C PHE A 109 28.34 -5.21 1.24
N SER A 110 28.87 -4.45 2.21
CA SER A 110 30.15 -3.75 2.10
C SER A 110 31.18 -4.35 3.03
N SER A 111 32.47 -4.06 2.83
CA SER A 111 33.57 -4.58 3.66
C SER A 111 33.47 -4.19 5.14
N ARG A 112 32.71 -3.15 5.47
CA ARG A 112 32.46 -2.67 6.85
C ARG A 112 30.99 -2.79 7.25
N SER A 113 30.17 -3.50 6.48
CA SER A 113 28.81 -3.84 6.89
C SER A 113 28.90 -4.79 8.08
N VAL A 114 28.13 -4.50 9.12
CA VAL A 114 28.19 -5.24 10.39
C VAL A 114 26.84 -5.88 10.66
#